data_AF-A0A838YTZ1-F1
#
_entry.id   AF-A0A838YTZ1-F1
#
_cell.length_a   1.000
_cell.length_b   1.000
_cell.length_c   1.000
_cell.angle_alpha   90.00
_cell.angle_beta   90.00
_cell.angle_gamma   90.00
#
_symmetry.space_group_name_H-M   'P 1'
#
loop_
_entity.id
_entity.type
_entity.pdbx_description
1 polymer ?
#
loop_
_entity_poly.entity_id
_entity_poly.type
_entity_poly.pdbx_seq_one_letter_code
_entity_poly.pdbx_strand_id
1 'polypeptide(L)'
;MKKNIKISIFLLTVLLINCKNEKVNTDPNVEKWKNLSINLIEATIKNDTVPETIVNTYSSLTHAIAIIKGWDNNESKKYLNKTYDIIDSLGYGLGYEWDAFQDGTVNSKYTNYTVTMADHVGFTFVAGYKAGIIPRRRLTHLLESINKIPYADNLINGKCLAYSDSKNDIIGCVHNVNIGVAYIFQEMKNIGLVSNELDGKIKDIIDREIDSYLIDKNSYLYWDKSPNLSDQNHLAYQAWCLIQLPNSRTKQIGISLINGISADKKKDISSLVGQLRILPYEDSDAEYLYSIVKKLLENQKTEYSPIGVYNINNPRILAQLSLWVAKYYEYLKNK
;
A
#
# COMPACT_ATOMS: atom_id res chain seq x y z
N MET A 1 52.25 -15.86 20.14
CA MET A 1 50.97 -15.60 19.42
C MET A 1 51.05 -14.42 18.44
N LYS A 2 52.01 -14.38 17.48
CA LYS A 2 52.13 -13.27 16.50
C LYS A 2 52.33 -13.72 15.04
N LYS A 3 52.13 -15.02 14.73
CA LYS A 3 52.39 -15.60 13.39
C LYS A 3 51.14 -15.90 12.55
N ASN A 4 49.91 -15.78 13.07
CA ASN A 4 48.69 -16.17 12.35
C ASN A 4 47.87 -15.03 11.71
N ILE A 5 48.27 -13.76 11.86
CA ILE A 5 47.47 -12.62 11.34
C ILE A 5 47.74 -12.33 9.85
N LYS A 6 48.92 -12.69 9.33
CA LYS A 6 49.28 -12.36 7.93
C LYS A 6 48.62 -13.26 6.87
N ILE A 7 48.20 -14.48 7.21
CA ILE A 7 47.55 -15.40 6.27
C ILE A 7 46.08 -15.02 6.04
N SER A 8 45.40 -14.46 7.05
CA SER A 8 44.00 -14.03 6.94
C SER A 8 43.79 -12.80 6.05
N ILE A 9 44.77 -11.89 5.98
CA ILE A 9 44.68 -10.69 5.12
C ILE A 9 44.87 -11.05 3.64
N PHE A 10 45.68 -12.07 3.33
CA PHE A 10 45.90 -12.50 1.95
C PHE A 10 44.67 -13.21 1.36
N LEU A 11 43.97 -14.03 2.17
CA LEU A 11 42.71 -14.68 1.77
C LEU A 11 41.57 -13.67 1.53
N LEU A 12 41.50 -12.58 2.31
CA LEU A 12 40.53 -11.51 2.07
C LEU A 12 40.77 -10.76 0.76
N THR A 13 42.05 -10.59 0.38
CA THR A 13 42.42 -9.85 -0.84
C THR A 13 42.18 -10.69 -2.10
N VAL A 14 42.35 -12.01 -2.04
CA VAL A 14 42.08 -12.92 -3.17
C VAL A 14 40.57 -13.11 -3.41
N LEU A 15 39.74 -13.04 -2.37
CA LEU A 15 38.27 -13.03 -2.51
C LEU A 15 37.71 -11.72 -3.08
N LEU A 16 38.38 -10.59 -2.87
CA LEU A 16 37.94 -9.29 -3.40
C LEU A 16 38.29 -9.07 -4.89
N ILE A 17 39.23 -9.82 -5.45
CA ILE A 17 39.69 -9.61 -6.84
C ILE A 17 38.92 -10.47 -7.86
N ASN A 18 38.14 -11.47 -7.41
CA ASN A 18 37.41 -12.36 -8.32
C ASN A 18 35.89 -12.10 -8.41
N CYS A 19 35.40 -10.98 -7.87
CA CYS A 19 34.12 -10.41 -8.30
C CYS A 19 34.31 -9.70 -9.65
N LYS A 20 34.69 -10.47 -10.68
CA LYS A 20 34.44 -10.03 -12.05
C LYS A 20 32.94 -9.77 -12.14
N ASN A 21 32.59 -8.58 -12.65
CA ASN A 21 31.25 -8.19 -13.05
C ASN A 21 30.70 -9.23 -14.04
N GLU A 22 30.20 -10.35 -13.55
CA GLU A 22 29.21 -11.12 -14.28
C GLU A 22 28.07 -10.14 -14.51
N LYS A 23 27.90 -9.73 -15.78
CA LYS A 23 26.67 -9.07 -16.19
C LYS A 23 25.57 -10.04 -15.83
N VAL A 24 24.90 -9.78 -14.70
CA VAL A 24 23.71 -10.50 -14.31
C VAL A 24 22.77 -10.37 -15.50
N ASN A 25 22.59 -11.46 -16.24
CA ASN A 25 21.69 -11.50 -17.37
C ASN A 25 20.27 -11.42 -16.79
N THR A 26 19.77 -10.20 -16.64
CA THR A 26 18.44 -9.95 -16.10
C THR A 26 17.41 -10.38 -17.13
N ASP A 27 16.47 -11.23 -16.72
CA ASP A 27 15.32 -11.64 -17.54
C ASP A 27 14.68 -10.40 -18.21
N PRO A 28 14.56 -10.35 -19.55
CA PRO A 28 13.91 -9.25 -20.26
C PRO A 28 12.50 -8.93 -19.74
N ASN A 29 11.78 -9.94 -19.24
CA ASN A 29 10.48 -9.76 -18.62
C ASN A 29 10.58 -8.98 -17.30
N VAL A 30 11.57 -9.25 -16.45
CA VAL A 30 11.80 -8.49 -15.22
C VAL A 30 12.18 -7.03 -15.54
N GLU A 31 13.06 -6.84 -16.53
CA GLU A 31 13.56 -5.50 -16.87
C GLU A 31 12.48 -4.58 -17.46
N LYS A 32 11.52 -5.11 -18.23
CA LYS A 32 10.43 -4.28 -18.78
C LYS A 32 9.52 -3.70 -17.68
N TRP A 33 9.23 -4.47 -16.62
CA TRP A 33 8.41 -4.01 -15.49
C TRP A 33 9.14 -2.96 -14.66
N LYS A 34 10.44 -3.15 -14.46
CA LYS A 34 11.31 -2.13 -13.87
C LYS A 34 11.28 -0.82 -14.67
N ASN A 35 11.44 -0.90 -15.99
CA ASN A 35 11.40 0.29 -16.86
C ASN A 35 10.03 0.98 -16.86
N LEU A 36 8.93 0.21 -16.86
CA LEU A 36 7.58 0.78 -16.72
C LEU A 36 7.42 1.52 -15.39
N SER A 37 7.94 0.96 -14.29
CA SER A 37 7.93 1.63 -12.99
C SER A 37 8.73 2.94 -13.00
N ILE A 38 9.92 2.95 -13.61
CA ILE A 38 10.73 4.17 -13.77
C ILE A 38 9.95 5.24 -14.54
N ASN A 39 9.32 4.88 -15.66
CA ASN A 39 8.53 5.83 -16.45
C ASN A 39 7.34 6.40 -15.67
N LEU A 40 6.66 5.59 -14.85
CA LEU A 40 5.58 6.06 -13.97
C LEU A 40 6.10 7.00 -12.86
N ILE A 41 7.26 6.69 -12.27
CA ILE A 41 7.93 7.55 -11.28
C ILE A 41 8.25 8.90 -11.92
N GLU A 42 8.88 8.92 -13.10
CA GLU A 42 9.21 10.14 -13.82
C GLU A 42 7.96 10.96 -14.19
N ALA A 43 6.90 10.29 -14.66
CA ALA A 43 5.62 10.93 -14.93
C ALA A 43 4.98 11.51 -13.65
N THR A 44 5.06 10.79 -12.53
CA THR A 44 4.58 11.27 -11.22
C THR A 44 5.30 12.55 -10.83
N ILE A 45 6.64 12.55 -10.90
CA ILE A 45 7.49 13.69 -10.53
C ILE A 45 7.22 14.89 -11.44
N LYS A 46 7.06 14.66 -12.74
CA LYS A 46 6.74 15.71 -13.71
C LYS A 46 5.38 16.36 -13.44
N ASN A 47 4.40 15.56 -12.99
CA ASN A 47 3.04 16.01 -12.70
C ASN A 47 2.82 16.42 -11.22
N ASP A 48 3.87 16.43 -10.39
CA ASP A 48 3.85 16.90 -8.98
C ASP A 48 3.77 18.44 -8.92
N THR A 49 2.74 19.01 -9.54
CA THR A 49 2.47 20.46 -9.59
C THR A 49 1.21 20.86 -8.82
N VAL A 50 0.47 19.90 -8.27
CA VAL A 50 -0.81 20.14 -7.60
C VAL A 50 -0.58 20.30 -6.09
N PRO A 51 -0.92 21.45 -5.47
CA PRO A 51 -0.73 21.68 -4.04
C PRO A 51 -1.58 20.80 -3.13
N GLU A 52 -2.58 20.10 -3.68
CA GLU A 52 -3.40 19.11 -2.98
C GLU A 52 -2.68 17.77 -2.76
N THR A 53 -1.35 17.74 -2.84
CA THR A 53 -0.60 16.48 -2.78
C THR A 53 -0.64 15.90 -1.36
N ILE A 54 -1.60 14.98 -1.19
CA ILE A 54 -1.84 14.17 0.00
C ILE A 54 -0.61 13.28 0.23
N VAL A 55 -0.26 13.05 1.51
CA VAL A 55 0.84 12.19 1.97
C VAL A 55 0.96 10.84 1.24
N ASN A 56 -0.14 10.30 0.72
CA ASN A 56 -0.19 9.08 -0.11
C ASN A 56 0.75 9.16 -1.32
N THR A 57 0.75 10.28 -2.06
CA THR A 57 1.57 10.43 -3.27
C THR A 57 3.06 10.26 -2.95
N TYR A 58 3.55 10.99 -1.95
CA TYR A 58 4.97 10.96 -1.58
C TYR A 58 5.36 9.65 -0.90
N SER A 59 4.49 9.07 -0.09
CA SER A 59 4.72 7.76 0.51
C SER A 59 4.80 6.66 -0.54
N SER A 60 3.85 6.60 -1.47
CA SER A 60 3.85 5.63 -2.58
C SER A 60 5.07 5.80 -3.49
N LEU A 61 5.42 7.04 -3.82
CA LEU A 61 6.59 7.36 -4.64
C LEU A 61 7.90 6.97 -3.95
N THR A 62 8.02 7.24 -2.64
CA THR A 62 9.17 6.82 -1.82
C THR A 62 9.38 5.31 -1.92
N HIS A 63 8.31 4.53 -1.74
CA HIS A 63 8.37 3.08 -1.73
C HIS A 63 8.65 2.51 -3.12
N ALA A 64 8.01 3.05 -4.17
CA ALA A 64 8.30 2.67 -5.55
C ALA A 64 9.77 2.91 -5.90
N ILE A 65 10.31 4.09 -5.60
CA ILE A 65 11.72 4.41 -5.83
C ILE A 65 12.63 3.50 -5.01
N ALA A 66 12.29 3.21 -3.75
CA ALA A 66 13.09 2.33 -2.90
C ALA A 66 13.19 0.91 -3.44
N ILE A 67 12.11 0.37 -4.03
CA ILE A 67 12.13 -0.94 -4.68
C ILE A 67 13.07 -0.95 -5.90
N ILE A 68 13.05 0.11 -6.69
CA ILE A 68 13.82 0.19 -7.95
C ILE A 68 15.29 0.56 -7.71
N LYS A 69 15.55 1.52 -6.83
CA LYS A 69 16.85 2.19 -6.64
C LYS A 69 17.47 1.97 -5.26
N GLY A 70 16.76 1.34 -4.33
CA GLY A 70 17.16 1.14 -2.94
C GLY A 70 16.71 2.28 -2.01
N TRP A 71 16.52 1.95 -0.73
CA TRP A 71 16.09 2.90 0.30
C TRP A 71 17.12 3.98 0.63
N ASP A 72 18.41 3.70 0.41
CA ASP A 72 19.48 4.66 0.65
C ASP A 72 19.62 5.72 -0.45
N ASN A 73 18.91 5.57 -1.56
CA ASN A 73 18.93 6.49 -2.68
C ASN A 73 18.43 7.90 -2.28
N ASN A 74 19.13 8.94 -2.75
CA ASN A 74 18.80 10.33 -2.44
C ASN A 74 17.37 10.72 -2.86
N GLU A 75 16.87 10.17 -3.97
CA GLU A 75 15.52 10.44 -4.45
C GLU A 75 14.45 9.79 -3.56
N SER A 76 14.68 8.54 -3.10
CA SER A 76 13.81 7.90 -2.10
C SER A 76 13.76 8.73 -0.81
N LYS A 77 14.94 9.13 -0.29
CA LYS A 77 15.05 9.98 0.91
C LYS A 77 14.37 11.34 0.75
N LYS A 78 14.46 11.96 -0.43
CA LYS A 78 13.78 13.23 -0.75
C LYS A 78 12.27 13.13 -0.56
N TYR A 79 11.63 12.11 -1.13
CA TYR A 79 10.17 11.93 -1.02
C TYR A 79 9.75 11.40 0.36
N LEU A 80 10.61 10.65 1.04
CA LEU A 80 10.39 10.26 2.43
C LEU A 80 10.35 11.50 3.34
N ASN A 81 11.28 12.44 3.14
CA ASN A 81 11.29 13.70 3.89
C ASN A 81 10.03 14.53 3.62
N LYS A 82 9.60 14.66 2.35
CA LYS A 82 8.31 15.31 2.04
C LYS A 82 7.13 14.63 2.74
N THR A 83 7.14 13.30 2.83
CA THR A 83 6.12 12.51 3.55
C THR A 83 6.13 12.87 5.04
N TYR A 84 7.31 12.96 5.66
CA TYR A 84 7.45 13.40 7.05
C TYR A 84 7.00 14.83 7.28
N ASP A 85 7.36 15.76 6.39
CA ASP A 85 7.01 17.17 6.53
C ASP A 85 5.48 17.35 6.54
N ILE A 86 4.76 16.61 5.69
CA ILE A 86 3.29 16.59 5.71
C ILE A 86 2.78 16.03 7.04
N ILE A 87 3.32 14.91 7.51
CA ILE A 87 2.88 14.28 8.76
C ILE A 87 3.14 15.18 9.97
N ASP A 88 4.29 15.86 10.00
CA ASP A 88 4.65 16.75 11.09
C ASP A 88 3.79 18.03 11.08
N SER A 89 3.28 18.45 9.91
CA SER A 89 2.42 19.63 9.78
C SER A 89 0.91 19.35 9.93
N LEU A 90 0.44 18.20 9.48
CA LEU A 90 -1.00 17.90 9.31
C LEU A 90 -1.42 16.61 10.03
N GLY A 91 -0.50 15.92 10.70
CA GLY A 91 -0.72 14.55 11.14
C GLY A 91 -0.97 13.63 9.94
N TYR A 92 -1.89 12.70 10.09
CA TYR A 92 -2.36 11.81 9.03
C TYR A 92 -3.62 12.33 8.33
N GLY A 93 -3.79 13.66 8.31
CA GLY A 93 -4.89 14.34 7.64
C GLY A 93 -4.72 14.51 6.14
N LEU A 94 -5.77 15.01 5.50
CA LEU A 94 -5.82 15.19 4.05
C LEU A 94 -5.33 16.57 3.58
N GLY A 95 -5.17 17.53 4.51
CA GLY A 95 -4.77 18.89 4.16
C GLY A 95 -5.89 19.79 3.63
N TYR A 96 -7.10 19.25 3.48
CA TYR A 96 -8.34 19.96 3.18
C TYR A 96 -9.51 19.41 3.99
N GLU A 97 -10.55 20.22 4.16
CA GLU A 97 -11.78 19.83 4.85
C GLU A 97 -12.59 18.85 4.00
N TRP A 98 -13.12 17.79 4.61
CA TRP A 98 -13.78 16.74 3.86
C TRP A 98 -14.96 16.11 4.60
N ASP A 99 -16.08 16.02 3.90
CA ASP A 99 -17.24 15.21 4.26
C ASP A 99 -17.06 13.81 3.68
N ALA A 100 -16.54 12.90 4.51
CA ALA A 100 -16.15 11.55 4.09
C ALA A 100 -17.36 10.68 3.69
N PHE A 101 -18.52 10.93 4.29
CA PHE A 101 -19.73 10.12 4.14
C PHE A 101 -20.85 10.80 3.37
N GLN A 102 -20.64 12.05 2.93
CA GLN A 102 -21.60 12.86 2.19
C GLN A 102 -22.89 13.11 2.98
N ASP A 103 -22.77 13.21 4.31
CA ASP A 103 -23.90 13.41 5.23
C ASP A 103 -24.02 14.86 5.74
N GLY A 104 -23.17 15.75 5.24
CA GLY A 104 -23.08 17.15 5.62
C GLY A 104 -22.12 17.42 6.78
N THR A 105 -21.54 16.37 7.40
CA THR A 105 -20.56 16.54 8.48
C THR A 105 -19.15 16.69 7.91
N VAL A 106 -18.58 17.88 8.07
CA VAL A 106 -17.27 18.20 7.52
C VAL A 106 -16.18 18.00 8.57
N ASN A 107 -15.20 17.16 8.26
CA ASN A 107 -14.01 16.98 9.09
C ASN A 107 -12.95 18.02 8.76
N SER A 108 -12.14 18.36 9.77
CA SER A 108 -11.05 19.31 9.62
C SER A 108 -9.94 18.74 8.74
N LYS A 109 -9.18 19.61 8.07
CA LYS A 109 -7.97 19.22 7.33
C LYS A 109 -6.91 18.47 8.14
N TYR A 110 -6.95 18.58 9.46
CA TYR A 110 -6.05 17.93 10.42
C TYR A 110 -6.58 16.60 10.98
N THR A 111 -7.80 16.20 10.64
CA THR A 111 -8.41 14.94 11.09
C THR A 111 -7.55 13.76 10.64
N ASN A 112 -7.13 12.89 11.56
CA ASN A 112 -6.30 11.74 11.22
C ASN A 112 -7.17 10.64 10.63
N TYR A 113 -6.98 10.31 9.35
CA TYR A 113 -7.75 9.27 8.70
C TYR A 113 -7.08 7.90 8.83
N THR A 114 -7.89 6.90 9.18
CA THR A 114 -7.44 5.51 9.35
C THR A 114 -6.87 4.95 8.05
N VAL A 115 -7.45 5.30 6.88
CA VAL A 115 -6.91 4.90 5.57
C VAL A 115 -5.52 5.48 5.32
N THR A 116 -5.28 6.72 5.75
CA THR A 116 -3.97 7.36 5.58
C THR A 116 -2.91 6.67 6.41
N MET A 117 -3.25 6.29 7.64
CA MET A 117 -2.35 5.58 8.54
C MET A 117 -2.10 4.12 8.09
N ALA A 118 -3.15 3.40 7.72
CA ALA A 118 -3.06 1.98 7.43
C ALA A 118 -2.55 1.66 6.01
N ASP A 119 -3.11 2.32 4.98
CA ASP A 119 -2.76 2.08 3.57
C ASP A 119 -1.66 3.05 3.13
N HIS A 120 -1.99 4.35 3.09
CA HIS A 120 -1.17 5.34 2.40
C HIS A 120 0.25 5.46 2.96
N VAL A 121 0.41 5.39 4.29
CA VAL A 121 1.70 5.56 4.98
C VAL A 121 2.20 4.26 5.59
N GLY A 122 1.30 3.45 6.17
CA GLY A 122 1.65 2.29 6.98
C GLY A 122 2.60 1.32 6.29
N PHE A 123 2.31 0.94 5.04
CA PHE A 123 3.13 -0.02 4.29
C PHE A 123 4.53 0.48 4.03
N THR A 124 4.65 1.71 3.58
CA THR A 124 5.95 2.34 3.32
C THR A 124 6.75 2.44 4.62
N PHE A 125 6.10 2.77 5.74
CA PHE A 125 6.77 2.90 7.03
C PHE A 125 7.31 1.56 7.55
N VAL A 126 6.50 0.51 7.50
CA VAL A 126 6.95 -0.85 7.86
C VAL A 126 8.08 -1.31 6.95
N ALA A 127 7.94 -1.15 5.64
CA ALA A 127 8.96 -1.58 4.68
C ALA A 127 10.28 -0.83 4.88
N GLY A 128 10.24 0.50 5.07
CA GLY A 128 11.43 1.30 5.32
C GLY A 128 12.07 1.06 6.68
N TYR A 129 11.30 0.64 7.69
CA TYR A 129 11.84 0.21 8.98
C TYR A 129 12.57 -1.12 8.86
N LYS A 130 11.99 -2.10 8.16
CA LYS A 130 12.64 -3.38 7.85
C LYS A 130 13.95 -3.17 7.08
N ALA A 131 14.04 -2.11 6.27
CA ALA A 131 15.25 -1.70 5.56
C ALA A 131 16.24 -0.84 6.40
N GLY A 132 15.93 -0.51 7.64
CA GLY A 132 16.78 0.29 8.53
C GLY A 132 16.80 1.80 8.25
N ILE A 133 15.93 2.31 7.37
CA ILE A 133 15.90 3.72 6.97
C ILE A 133 14.86 4.53 7.75
N ILE A 134 13.68 3.96 8.02
CA ILE A 134 12.63 4.63 8.78
C ILE A 134 12.84 4.32 10.27
N PRO A 135 13.03 5.34 11.13
CA PRO A 135 13.36 5.10 12.53
C PRO A 135 12.15 4.59 13.30
N ARG A 136 12.40 3.76 14.34
CA ARG A 136 11.36 3.19 15.22
C ARG A 136 10.34 4.21 15.70
N ARG A 137 10.79 5.42 16.07
CA ARG A 137 9.92 6.52 16.54
C ARG A 137 8.78 6.88 15.58
N ARG A 138 8.99 6.75 14.26
CA ARG A 138 7.95 7.04 13.26
C ARG A 138 6.86 5.97 13.24
N LEU A 139 7.20 4.71 13.46
CA LEU A 139 6.21 3.64 13.57
C LEU A 139 5.50 3.68 14.93
N THR A 140 6.20 4.04 16.01
CA THR A 140 5.57 4.28 17.32
C THR A 140 4.54 5.41 17.23
N HIS A 141 4.89 6.53 16.60
CA HIS A 141 3.95 7.63 16.37
C HIS A 141 2.73 7.19 15.54
N LEU A 142 2.94 6.41 14.47
CA LEU A 142 1.85 5.85 13.66
C LEU A 142 0.92 4.97 14.51
N LEU A 143 1.49 4.05 15.29
CA LEU A 143 0.75 3.15 16.17
C LEU A 143 -0.06 3.91 17.23
N GLU A 144 0.55 4.92 17.87
CA GLU A 144 -0.12 5.77 18.86
C GLU A 144 -1.29 6.53 18.22
N SER A 145 -1.14 7.02 16.99
CA SER A 145 -2.23 7.68 16.26
C SER A 145 -3.36 6.72 15.89
N ILE A 146 -3.06 5.50 15.41
CA ILE A 146 -4.09 4.49 15.14
C ILE A 146 -4.82 4.11 16.44
N ASN A 147 -4.11 4.01 17.57
CA ASN A 147 -4.72 3.68 18.86
C ASN A 147 -5.67 4.75 19.42
N LYS A 148 -5.62 5.98 18.91
CA LYS A 148 -6.56 7.06 19.27
C LYS A 148 -7.85 7.01 18.46
N ILE A 149 -7.91 6.20 17.40
CA ILE A 149 -9.10 6.07 16.58
C ILE A 149 -10.19 5.36 17.39
N PRO A 150 -11.38 5.95 17.54
CA PRO A 150 -12.48 5.31 18.25
C PRO A 150 -12.99 4.11 17.45
N TYR A 151 -13.71 3.19 18.10
CA TYR A 151 -14.47 2.19 17.37
C TYR A 151 -15.67 2.83 16.68
N ALA A 152 -15.93 2.47 15.42
CA ALA A 152 -17.08 2.91 14.64
C ALA A 152 -18.38 2.25 15.14
N ASP A 153 -18.25 1.02 15.61
CA ASP A 153 -19.30 0.16 16.11
C ASP A 153 -18.78 -0.70 17.27
N ASN A 154 -19.68 -1.27 18.06
CA ASN A 154 -19.35 -2.24 19.11
C ASN A 154 -20.22 -3.48 18.93
N LEU A 155 -20.12 -4.10 17.75
CA LEU A 155 -20.90 -5.30 17.45
C LEU A 155 -20.35 -6.52 18.20
N ILE A 156 -21.21 -7.50 18.44
CA ILE A 156 -20.85 -8.73 19.17
C ILE A 156 -19.89 -9.62 18.34
N ASN A 157 -19.99 -9.53 17.02
CA ASN A 157 -19.25 -10.33 16.03
C ASN A 157 -17.92 -9.71 15.59
N GLY A 158 -17.38 -8.77 16.37
CA GLY A 158 -16.11 -8.10 16.10
C GLY A 158 -16.24 -6.59 16.20
N LYS A 159 -15.12 -5.88 16.03
CA LYS A 159 -15.09 -4.42 16.12
C LYS A 159 -14.49 -3.80 14.89
N CYS A 160 -15.03 -2.65 14.50
CA CYS A 160 -14.46 -1.81 13.47
C CYS A 160 -13.92 -0.51 14.05
N LEU A 161 -12.72 -0.10 13.63
CA LEU A 161 -12.26 1.26 13.91
C LEU A 161 -12.99 2.25 13.00
N ALA A 162 -13.26 3.44 13.53
CA ALA A 162 -13.82 4.54 12.77
C ALA A 162 -12.91 4.94 11.61
N TYR A 163 -13.51 5.59 10.61
CA TYR A 163 -12.77 6.02 9.42
C TYR A 163 -11.73 7.11 9.73
N SER A 164 -11.92 7.85 10.83
CA SER A 164 -10.96 8.82 11.36
C SER A 164 -11.06 8.98 12.88
N ASP A 165 -10.25 9.88 13.45
CA ASP A 165 -10.33 10.30 14.85
C ASP A 165 -11.47 11.31 15.13
N SER A 166 -12.24 11.68 14.11
CA SER A 166 -13.42 12.52 14.27
C SER A 166 -14.59 11.74 14.86
N LYS A 167 -15.29 12.36 15.82
CA LYS A 167 -16.55 11.82 16.36
C LYS A 167 -17.66 11.68 15.31
N ASN A 168 -17.58 12.46 14.22
CA ASN A 168 -18.56 12.42 13.13
C ASN A 168 -18.46 11.11 12.34
N ASP A 169 -17.30 10.47 12.35
CA ASP A 169 -17.02 9.25 11.57
C ASP A 169 -17.34 7.97 12.34
N ILE A 170 -17.92 8.08 13.54
CA ILE A 170 -18.41 6.96 14.36
C ILE A 170 -19.81 6.56 13.86
N ILE A 171 -19.88 6.08 12.61
CA ILE A 171 -21.16 5.81 11.95
C ILE A 171 -21.29 4.43 11.29
N GLY A 172 -20.21 3.66 11.21
CA GLY A 172 -20.19 2.33 10.60
C GLY A 172 -18.82 1.97 10.07
N CYS A 173 -18.65 0.72 9.68
CA CYS A 173 -17.37 0.19 9.26
C CYS A 173 -17.05 0.51 7.79
N VAL A 174 -15.82 0.98 7.54
CA VAL A 174 -15.23 1.04 6.19
C VAL A 174 -14.28 -0.15 6.06
N HIS A 175 -14.78 -1.24 5.50
CA HIS A 175 -14.18 -2.58 5.61
C HIS A 175 -12.75 -2.70 5.10
N ASN A 176 -12.47 -2.15 3.92
CA ASN A 176 -11.12 -2.16 3.35
C ASN A 176 -10.11 -1.42 4.24
N VAL A 177 -10.54 -0.37 4.94
CA VAL A 177 -9.70 0.40 5.87
C VAL A 177 -9.49 -0.37 7.16
N ASN A 178 -10.54 -0.97 7.69
CA ASN A 178 -10.51 -1.74 8.93
C ASN A 178 -9.54 -2.93 8.83
N ILE A 179 -9.64 -3.74 7.77
CA ILE A 179 -8.71 -4.87 7.58
C ILE A 179 -7.26 -4.41 7.38
N GLY A 180 -7.07 -3.22 6.77
CA GLY A 180 -5.75 -2.60 6.61
C GLY A 180 -5.08 -2.33 7.96
N VAL A 181 -5.86 -1.95 8.97
CA VAL A 181 -5.34 -1.77 10.34
C VAL A 181 -4.90 -3.10 10.93
N ALA A 182 -5.70 -4.17 10.82
CA ALA A 182 -5.28 -5.49 11.30
C ALA A 182 -3.98 -5.95 10.65
N TYR A 183 -3.84 -5.73 9.34
CA TYR A 183 -2.59 -6.04 8.64
C TYR A 183 -1.41 -5.22 9.16
N ILE A 184 -1.55 -3.90 9.35
CA ILE A 184 -0.46 -3.07 9.89
C ILE A 184 -0.09 -3.47 11.32
N PHE A 185 -1.07 -3.77 12.18
CA PHE A 185 -0.82 -4.28 13.52
C PHE A 185 -0.07 -5.61 13.49
N GLN A 186 -0.47 -6.53 12.60
CA GLN A 186 0.23 -7.80 12.42
C GLN A 186 1.67 -7.58 11.95
N GLU A 187 1.91 -6.65 11.02
CA GLU A 187 3.25 -6.31 10.54
C GLU A 187 4.11 -5.67 11.62
N MET A 188 3.54 -4.76 12.43
CA MET A 188 4.23 -4.17 13.59
C MET A 188 4.57 -5.22 14.65
N LYS A 189 3.70 -6.23 14.84
CA LYS A 189 3.97 -7.38 15.72
C LYS A 189 5.12 -8.22 15.16
N ASN A 190 5.10 -8.52 13.86
CA ASN A 190 6.13 -9.34 13.18
C ASN A 190 7.54 -8.73 13.29
N ILE A 191 7.66 -7.40 13.35
CA ILE A 191 8.94 -6.69 13.51
C ILE A 191 9.33 -6.41 14.97
N GLY A 192 8.57 -6.94 15.95
CA GLY A 192 8.83 -6.76 17.38
C GLY A 192 8.64 -5.32 17.89
N LEU A 193 7.80 -4.53 17.22
CA LEU A 193 7.48 -3.18 17.68
C LEU A 193 6.47 -3.19 18.83
N VAL A 194 5.53 -4.14 18.78
CA VAL A 194 4.40 -4.30 19.70
C VAL A 194 4.37 -5.71 20.25
N SER A 195 3.82 -5.84 21.46
CA SER A 195 3.66 -7.14 22.12
C SER A 195 2.38 -7.85 21.66
N ASN A 196 2.02 -8.95 22.33
CA ASN A 196 0.74 -9.65 22.11
C ASN A 196 -0.49 -8.81 22.51
N GLU A 197 -0.31 -7.59 23.02
CA GLU A 197 -1.41 -6.68 23.38
C GLU A 197 -2.35 -6.33 22.22
N LEU A 198 -1.86 -6.39 20.97
CA LEU A 198 -2.69 -6.15 19.79
C LEU A 198 -3.46 -7.38 19.30
N ASP A 199 -3.21 -8.58 19.86
CA ASP A 199 -3.83 -9.82 19.37
C ASP A 199 -5.35 -9.78 19.49
N GLY A 200 -5.86 -9.20 20.59
CA GLY A 200 -7.29 -8.96 20.76
C GLY A 200 -7.86 -8.02 19.70
N LYS A 201 -7.16 -6.91 19.40
CA LYS A 201 -7.62 -5.94 18.38
C LYS A 201 -7.57 -6.53 16.97
N ILE A 202 -6.50 -7.25 16.62
CA ILE A 202 -6.36 -7.93 15.33
C ILE A 202 -7.49 -8.96 15.17
N LYS A 203 -7.75 -9.75 16.21
CA LYS A 203 -8.83 -10.75 16.20
C LYS A 203 -10.20 -10.08 16.05
N ASP A 204 -10.49 -9.03 16.83
CA ASP A 204 -11.77 -8.31 16.76
C ASP A 204 -12.04 -7.75 15.36
N ILE A 205 -11.01 -7.22 14.69
CA ILE A 205 -11.12 -6.74 13.30
C ILE A 205 -11.33 -7.93 12.34
N ILE A 206 -10.56 -9.00 12.46
CA ILE A 206 -10.70 -10.18 11.60
C ILE A 206 -12.10 -10.78 11.69
N ASP A 207 -12.64 -10.94 12.91
CA ASP A 207 -13.98 -11.48 13.12
C ASP A 207 -15.04 -10.58 12.48
N ARG A 208 -14.90 -9.25 12.64
CA ARG A 208 -15.79 -8.25 12.04
C ARG A 208 -15.83 -8.35 10.52
N GLU A 209 -14.67 -8.54 9.89
CA GLU A 209 -14.53 -8.63 8.44
C GLU A 209 -15.04 -9.98 7.90
N ILE A 210 -14.81 -11.08 8.62
CA ILE A 210 -15.38 -12.39 8.23
C ILE A 210 -16.91 -12.34 8.24
N ASP A 211 -17.49 -11.71 9.24
CA ASP A 211 -18.95 -11.61 9.38
C ASP A 211 -19.59 -10.71 8.32
N SER A 212 -18.94 -9.59 7.98
CA SER A 212 -19.44 -8.65 6.97
C SER A 212 -19.34 -9.12 5.52
N TYR A 213 -18.63 -10.22 5.27
CA TYR A 213 -18.40 -10.69 3.91
C TYR A 213 -19.68 -11.22 3.26
N LEU A 214 -20.10 -10.60 2.16
CA LEU A 214 -21.27 -10.99 1.39
C LEU A 214 -20.90 -12.11 0.41
N ILE A 215 -20.99 -13.35 0.86
CA ILE A 215 -20.59 -14.55 0.11
C ILE A 215 -21.29 -14.63 -1.25
N ASP A 216 -22.58 -14.33 -1.33
CA ASP A 216 -23.37 -14.38 -2.58
C ASP A 216 -22.97 -13.30 -3.59
N LYS A 217 -22.36 -12.21 -3.12
CA LYS A 217 -21.85 -11.12 -3.97
C LYS A 217 -20.36 -11.20 -4.23
N ASN A 218 -19.64 -12.12 -3.55
CA ASN A 218 -18.17 -12.13 -3.51
C ASN A 218 -17.60 -10.74 -3.22
N SER A 219 -18.16 -10.04 -2.22
CA SER A 219 -17.90 -8.61 -1.99
C SER A 219 -18.22 -8.18 -0.55
N TYR A 220 -18.08 -6.88 -0.30
CA TYR A 220 -18.46 -6.16 0.90
C TYR A 220 -19.27 -4.93 0.50
N LEU A 221 -20.12 -4.43 1.39
CA LEU A 221 -20.59 -3.04 1.25
C LEU A 221 -19.37 -2.11 1.26
N TYR A 222 -19.46 -0.96 0.58
CA TYR A 222 -18.38 0.03 0.62
C TYR A 222 -18.14 0.53 2.05
N TRP A 223 -19.23 0.74 2.79
CA TRP A 223 -19.27 0.85 4.25
C TRP A 223 -20.66 0.43 4.74
N ASP A 224 -20.85 0.17 6.03
CA ASP A 224 -22.05 -0.50 6.56
C ASP A 224 -23.40 0.12 6.17
N LYS A 225 -23.49 1.46 6.02
CA LYS A 225 -24.75 2.11 5.61
C LYS A 225 -24.77 2.54 4.13
N SER A 226 -23.77 2.14 3.36
CA SER A 226 -23.78 2.31 1.91
C SER A 226 -24.68 1.27 1.25
N PRO A 227 -25.54 1.64 0.29
CA PRO A 227 -26.23 0.67 -0.56
C PRO A 227 -25.29 0.05 -1.61
N ASN A 228 -24.11 0.65 -1.83
CA ASN A 228 -23.17 0.25 -2.86
C ASN A 228 -22.18 -0.78 -2.32
N LEU A 229 -21.86 -1.78 -3.15
CA LEU A 229 -20.72 -2.67 -2.96
C LEU A 229 -19.39 -1.91 -3.14
N SER A 230 -18.34 -2.43 -2.51
CA SER A 230 -16.98 -1.95 -2.71
C SER A 230 -16.55 -2.07 -4.18
N ASP A 231 -15.89 -1.04 -4.69
CA ASP A 231 -15.29 -1.10 -6.03
C ASP A 231 -14.03 -1.99 -6.07
N GLN A 232 -13.53 -2.28 -7.28
CA GLN A 232 -12.42 -3.22 -7.44
C GLN A 232 -11.10 -2.74 -6.85
N ASN A 233 -10.86 -1.42 -6.77
CA ASN A 233 -9.63 -0.91 -6.16
C ASN A 233 -9.64 -1.19 -4.65
N HIS A 234 -10.75 -0.86 -3.99
CA HIS A 234 -10.93 -1.09 -2.56
C HIS A 234 -11.02 -2.58 -2.22
N LEU A 235 -11.69 -3.39 -3.04
CA LEU A 235 -11.72 -4.85 -2.87
C LEU A 235 -10.34 -5.47 -3.07
N ALA A 236 -9.57 -5.04 -4.07
CA ALA A 236 -8.19 -5.50 -4.27
C ALA A 236 -7.31 -5.17 -3.06
N TYR A 237 -7.50 -3.99 -2.47
CA TYR A 237 -6.83 -3.61 -1.22
C TYR A 237 -7.15 -4.57 -0.09
N GLN A 238 -8.45 -4.79 0.12
CA GLN A 238 -8.97 -5.63 1.19
C GLN A 238 -8.48 -7.07 1.02
N ALA A 239 -8.56 -7.62 -0.19
CA ALA A 239 -8.08 -8.95 -0.54
C ALA A 239 -6.58 -9.12 -0.27
N TRP A 240 -5.77 -8.12 -0.67
CA TRP A 240 -4.34 -8.09 -0.41
C TRP A 240 -4.05 -8.15 1.10
N CYS A 241 -4.76 -7.38 1.93
CA CYS A 241 -4.60 -7.42 3.39
C CYS A 241 -5.04 -8.78 3.97
N LEU A 242 -6.19 -9.31 3.54
CA LEU A 242 -6.79 -10.56 4.03
C LEU A 242 -5.86 -11.77 3.86
N ILE A 243 -5.15 -11.85 2.73
CA ILE A 243 -4.23 -12.97 2.42
C ILE A 243 -2.99 -12.97 3.31
N GLN A 244 -2.56 -11.79 3.75
CA GLN A 244 -1.35 -11.62 4.54
C GLN A 244 -1.56 -11.88 6.04
N LEU A 245 -2.82 -11.91 6.49
CA LEU A 245 -3.14 -12.19 7.88
C LEU A 245 -3.05 -13.69 8.18
N PRO A 246 -2.61 -14.10 9.37
CA PRO A 246 -2.43 -15.49 9.76
C PRO A 246 -3.77 -16.17 10.13
N ASN A 247 -4.81 -15.99 9.32
CA ASN A 247 -6.12 -16.60 9.49
C ASN A 247 -6.55 -17.27 8.17
N SER A 248 -6.90 -18.56 8.23
CA SER A 248 -7.20 -19.35 7.04
C SER A 248 -8.49 -18.90 6.35
N ARG A 249 -9.48 -18.43 7.12
CA ARG A 249 -10.75 -17.95 6.59
C ARG A 249 -10.58 -16.62 5.86
N THR A 250 -9.84 -15.66 6.42
CA THR A 250 -9.52 -14.41 5.71
C THR A 250 -8.75 -14.70 4.42
N LYS A 251 -7.78 -15.61 4.46
CA LYS A 251 -7.03 -16.01 3.25
C LYS A 251 -7.94 -16.60 2.16
N GLN A 252 -8.90 -17.46 2.52
CA GLN A 252 -9.89 -17.99 1.58
C GLN A 252 -10.74 -16.87 0.96
N ILE A 253 -11.22 -15.92 1.77
CA ILE A 253 -11.98 -14.78 1.27
C ILE A 253 -11.12 -13.93 0.33
N GLY A 254 -9.90 -13.60 0.72
CA GLY A 254 -8.99 -12.82 -0.12
C GLY A 254 -8.71 -13.47 -1.48
N ILE A 255 -8.49 -14.79 -1.52
CA ILE A 255 -8.34 -15.54 -2.79
C ILE A 255 -9.63 -15.47 -3.62
N SER A 256 -10.80 -15.63 -3.00
CA SER A 256 -12.10 -15.53 -3.68
C SER A 256 -12.31 -14.14 -4.32
N LEU A 257 -11.94 -13.08 -3.61
CA LEU A 257 -12.00 -11.71 -4.12
C LEU A 257 -11.04 -11.51 -5.31
N ILE A 258 -9.79 -11.96 -5.21
CA ILE A 258 -8.80 -11.88 -6.31
C ILE A 258 -9.34 -12.58 -7.55
N ASN A 259 -9.84 -13.81 -7.41
CA ASN A 259 -10.42 -14.55 -8.53
C ASN A 259 -11.61 -13.81 -9.15
N GLY A 260 -12.47 -13.21 -8.32
CA GLY A 260 -13.61 -12.40 -8.78
C GLY A 260 -13.17 -11.16 -9.57
N ILE A 261 -12.18 -10.42 -9.08
CA ILE A 261 -11.62 -9.24 -9.76
C ILE A 261 -11.00 -9.64 -11.10
N SER A 262 -10.24 -10.74 -11.14
CA SER A 262 -9.62 -11.25 -12.36
C SER A 262 -10.62 -11.74 -13.40
N ALA A 263 -11.74 -12.33 -12.96
CA ALA A 263 -12.80 -12.85 -13.83
C ALA A 263 -13.70 -11.74 -14.42
N ASP A 264 -13.99 -10.67 -13.69
CA ASP A 264 -14.89 -9.58 -14.11
C ASP A 264 -14.19 -8.21 -14.10
N LYS A 265 -13.16 -8.01 -14.92
CA LYS A 265 -12.32 -6.79 -14.86
C LYS A 265 -13.09 -5.54 -15.30
N LYS A 266 -13.29 -4.59 -14.38
CA LYS A 266 -13.77 -3.25 -14.73
C LYS A 266 -12.69 -2.45 -15.46
N LYS A 267 -13.10 -1.69 -16.48
CA LYS A 267 -12.22 -0.93 -17.40
C LYS A 267 -12.21 0.56 -17.08
N ASP A 268 -11.91 0.87 -15.83
CA ASP A 268 -11.70 2.22 -15.34
C ASP A 268 -10.35 2.32 -14.62
N ILE A 269 -9.78 3.53 -14.56
CA ILE A 269 -8.44 3.75 -14.00
C ILE A 269 -8.37 3.40 -12.50
N SER A 270 -9.47 3.51 -11.73
CA SER A 270 -9.48 3.07 -10.34
C SER A 270 -9.27 1.56 -10.26
N SER A 271 -10.06 0.81 -11.02
CA SER A 271 -9.99 -0.64 -11.10
C SER A 271 -8.64 -1.14 -11.62
N LEU A 272 -7.97 -0.40 -12.52
CA LEU A 272 -6.60 -0.70 -12.97
C LEU A 272 -5.59 -0.72 -11.81
N VAL A 273 -5.69 0.23 -10.87
CA VAL A 273 -4.82 0.24 -9.68
C VAL A 273 -5.01 -1.05 -8.87
N GLY A 274 -6.27 -1.45 -8.65
CA GLY A 274 -6.60 -2.69 -7.94
C GLY A 274 -6.09 -3.94 -8.65
N GLN A 275 -6.24 -4.01 -9.98
CA GLN A 275 -5.79 -5.14 -10.79
C GLN A 275 -4.25 -5.29 -10.77
N LEU A 276 -3.51 -4.19 -10.78
CA LEU A 276 -2.04 -4.22 -10.63
C LEU A 276 -1.62 -4.67 -9.23
N ARG A 277 -2.36 -4.27 -8.19
CA ARG A 277 -2.09 -4.63 -6.79
C ARG A 277 -2.14 -6.14 -6.55
N ILE A 278 -3.00 -6.87 -7.26
CA ILE A 278 -3.19 -8.32 -7.07
C ILE A 278 -2.28 -9.20 -7.96
N LEU A 279 -1.52 -8.61 -8.88
CA LEU A 279 -0.64 -9.34 -9.79
C LEU A 279 0.34 -10.32 -9.10
N PRO A 280 0.91 -10.05 -7.90
CA PRO A 280 1.76 -11.03 -7.22
C PRO A 280 1.06 -12.36 -6.84
N TYR A 281 -0.27 -12.42 -6.91
CA TYR A 281 -1.08 -13.59 -6.57
C TYR A 281 -1.78 -14.21 -7.78
N GLU A 282 -2.15 -13.39 -8.76
CA GLU A 282 -2.78 -13.81 -10.01
C GLU A 282 -2.19 -12.99 -11.16
N ASP A 283 -1.23 -13.58 -11.89
CA ASP A 283 -0.48 -12.90 -12.95
C ASP A 283 -0.86 -13.32 -14.37
N SER A 284 -1.98 -14.02 -14.56
CA SER A 284 -2.48 -14.43 -15.89
C SER A 284 -2.61 -13.27 -16.89
N ASP A 285 -2.83 -12.04 -16.39
CA ASP A 285 -3.05 -10.84 -17.20
C ASP A 285 -1.89 -9.84 -17.16
N ALA A 286 -0.73 -10.23 -16.63
CA ALA A 286 0.42 -9.33 -16.49
C ALA A 286 0.76 -8.60 -17.80
N GLU A 287 0.89 -9.31 -18.92
CA GLU A 287 1.21 -8.72 -20.23
C GLU A 287 0.15 -7.74 -20.71
N TYR A 288 -1.11 -8.08 -20.49
CA TYR A 288 -2.23 -7.24 -20.87
C TYR A 288 -2.23 -5.93 -20.05
N LEU A 289 -2.12 -6.03 -18.72
CA LEU A 289 -2.08 -4.85 -17.85
C LEU A 289 -0.83 -3.98 -18.10
N TYR A 290 0.33 -4.60 -18.35
CA TYR A 290 1.54 -3.89 -18.79
C TYR A 290 1.27 -3.03 -20.03
N SER A 291 0.66 -3.63 -21.06
CA SER A 291 0.31 -2.95 -22.31
C SER A 291 -0.65 -1.78 -22.09
N ILE A 292 -1.66 -1.96 -21.24
CA ILE A 292 -2.61 -0.89 -20.88
C ILE A 292 -1.90 0.29 -20.21
N VAL A 293 -1.10 0.04 -19.17
CA VAL A 293 -0.41 1.11 -18.43
C VAL A 293 0.57 1.85 -19.34
N LYS A 294 1.33 1.11 -20.16
CA LYS A 294 2.26 1.70 -21.13
C LYS A 294 1.52 2.61 -22.13
N LYS A 295 0.42 2.14 -22.71
CA LYS A 295 -0.41 2.93 -23.63
C LYS A 295 -0.97 4.19 -22.97
N LEU A 296 -1.46 4.08 -21.73
CA LEU A 296 -1.97 5.24 -20.98
C LEU A 296 -0.88 6.29 -20.76
N LEU A 297 0.35 5.89 -20.39
CA LEU A 297 1.49 6.81 -20.26
C LEU A 297 1.89 7.48 -21.57
N GLU A 298 1.76 6.76 -22.69
CA GLU A 298 2.03 7.26 -24.04
C GLU A 298 0.84 8.08 -24.60
N ASN A 299 -0.17 8.40 -23.78
CA ASN A 299 -1.42 9.07 -24.17
C ASN A 299 -2.17 8.37 -25.32
N GLN A 300 -2.00 7.06 -25.45
CA GLN A 300 -2.73 6.25 -26.42
C GLN A 300 -4.10 5.85 -25.88
N LYS A 301 -5.05 5.69 -26.79
CA LYS A 301 -6.39 5.21 -26.45
C LYS A 301 -6.32 3.76 -25.92
N THR A 302 -7.00 3.52 -24.81
CA THR A 302 -7.23 2.18 -24.27
C THR A 302 -8.70 1.99 -23.96
N GLU A 303 -9.09 0.78 -23.56
CA GLU A 303 -10.43 0.53 -23.03
C GLU A 303 -10.61 1.04 -21.59
N TYR A 304 -9.54 1.42 -20.90
CA TYR A 304 -9.62 1.96 -19.53
C TYR A 304 -9.92 3.45 -19.57
N SER A 305 -11.00 3.83 -18.89
CA SER A 305 -11.50 5.21 -18.86
C SER A 305 -11.23 5.90 -17.50
N PRO A 306 -10.99 7.23 -17.48
CA PRO A 306 -10.88 7.97 -16.24
C PRO A 306 -12.25 8.08 -15.54
N ILE A 307 -12.24 8.07 -14.20
CA ILE A 307 -13.44 8.30 -13.38
C ILE A 307 -13.13 9.27 -12.23
N GLY A 308 -13.78 10.44 -12.23
CA GLY A 308 -13.51 11.50 -11.25
C GLY A 308 -12.03 11.85 -11.17
N VAL A 309 -11.44 11.69 -9.97
CA VAL A 309 -10.02 11.94 -9.68
C VAL A 309 -9.09 10.85 -10.21
N TYR A 310 -9.60 9.70 -10.62
CA TYR A 310 -8.81 8.60 -11.19
C TYR A 310 -8.50 8.87 -12.66
N ASN A 311 -7.39 9.56 -12.88
CA ASN A 311 -6.86 9.94 -14.19
C ASN A 311 -5.36 9.67 -14.22
N ILE A 312 -4.81 9.20 -15.35
CA ILE A 312 -3.37 8.95 -15.54
C ILE A 312 -2.52 10.21 -15.39
N ASN A 313 -3.10 11.41 -15.52
CA ASN A 313 -2.39 12.67 -15.30
C ASN A 313 -2.40 13.12 -13.82
N ASN A 314 -3.15 12.43 -12.95
CA ASN A 314 -3.18 12.75 -11.53
C ASN A 314 -1.93 12.14 -10.86
N PRO A 315 -1.04 12.95 -10.24
CA PRO A 315 0.19 12.45 -9.62
C PRO A 315 -0.07 11.42 -8.51
N ARG A 316 -1.20 11.53 -7.79
CA ARG A 316 -1.59 10.53 -6.77
C ARG A 316 -1.85 9.16 -7.39
N ILE A 317 -2.45 9.13 -8.56
CA ILE A 317 -2.77 7.89 -9.26
C ILE A 317 -1.53 7.31 -9.91
N LEU A 318 -0.70 8.15 -10.54
CA LEU A 318 0.60 7.74 -11.06
C LEU A 318 1.50 7.15 -9.97
N ALA A 319 1.52 7.74 -8.76
CA ALA A 319 2.31 7.20 -7.65
C ALA A 319 1.82 5.81 -7.21
N GLN A 320 0.51 5.59 -7.16
CA GLN A 320 -0.07 4.27 -6.84
C GLN A 320 0.25 3.24 -7.94
N LEU A 321 0.09 3.61 -9.22
CA LEU A 321 0.48 2.76 -10.35
C LEU A 321 1.99 2.44 -10.28
N SER A 322 2.83 3.45 -10.01
CA SER A 322 4.28 3.29 -9.85
C SER A 322 4.62 2.24 -8.79
N LEU A 323 3.96 2.32 -7.63
CA LEU A 323 4.15 1.41 -6.51
C LEU A 323 3.76 -0.02 -6.87
N TRP A 324 2.56 -0.24 -7.42
CA TRP A 324 2.09 -1.60 -7.70
C TRP A 324 2.84 -2.26 -8.87
N VAL A 325 3.25 -1.48 -9.88
CA VAL A 325 4.18 -1.93 -10.93
C VAL A 325 5.55 -2.27 -10.34
N ALA A 326 6.08 -1.46 -9.42
CA ALA A 326 7.34 -1.75 -8.72
C ALA A 326 7.23 -3.04 -7.87
N LYS A 327 6.11 -3.23 -7.17
CA LYS A 327 5.86 -4.43 -6.35
C LYS A 327 5.79 -5.69 -7.20
N TYR A 328 5.18 -5.63 -8.38
CA TYR A 328 5.19 -6.78 -9.29
C TYR A 328 6.59 -7.04 -9.86
N TYR A 329 7.37 -6.00 -10.19
CA TYR A 329 8.80 -6.16 -10.51
C TYR A 329 9.58 -6.85 -9.36
N GLU A 330 9.38 -6.42 -8.12
CA GLU A 330 10.02 -7.01 -6.93
C GLU A 330 9.64 -8.49 -6.77
N TYR A 331 8.38 -8.82 -7.00
CA TYR A 331 7.90 -10.20 -7.01
C TYR A 331 8.58 -11.05 -8.09
N LEU A 332 8.64 -10.57 -9.35
CA LEU A 332 9.29 -11.29 -10.45
C LEU A 332 10.79 -11.50 -10.20
N LYS A 333 11.47 -10.53 -9.56
CA LYS A 333 12.90 -10.64 -9.21
C LYS A 333 13.19 -11.75 -8.18
N ASN A 334 12.20 -12.08 -7.35
CA ASN A 334 12.34 -13.05 -6.26
C ASN A 334 11.71 -14.42 -6.57
N LYS A 335 11.11 -14.59 -7.75
CA LYS A 335 10.76 -15.91 -8.33
C LYS A 335 12.04 -16.59 -8.83
#